data_AF-A0A537Q4L4-F1
#
_entry.id   AF-A0A537Q4L4-F1
#
_cell.length_a   1.000
_cell.length_b   1.000
_cell.length_c   1.000
_cell.angle_alpha   90.00
_cell.angle_beta   90.00
_cell.angle_gamma   90.00
#
_symmetry.space_group_name_H-M   'P 1'
#
loop_
_entity.id
_entity.type
_entity.pdbx_description
1 polymer ?
#
loop_
_entity_poly.entity_id
_entity_poly.type
_entity_poly.pdbx_seq_one_letter_code
_entity_poly.pdbx_strand_id
1 'polypeptide(L)'
;MRPLIVIRRTPNIDFMAWHKIGFALSLLLTLSSIVLFLTVGLNYGIDFVGGTLIEVRSTTGPADLAEMRQKLDACILVTPPCKVSARRPTC
;
A
#
# COMPACT_ATOMS: atom_id res chain seq x y z
N MET A 1 -10.91 -43.08 44.91
CA MET A 1 -11.08 -42.75 43.47
C MET A 1 -9.72 -42.33 42.94
N ARG A 2 -9.13 -43.07 41.99
CA ARG A 2 -7.80 -42.78 41.43
C ARG A 2 -7.96 -42.01 40.12
N PRO A 3 -7.39 -40.81 39.95
CA PRO A 3 -7.47 -40.11 38.68
C PRO A 3 -6.50 -40.76 37.68
N LEU A 4 -7.04 -41.27 36.57
CA LEU A 4 -6.25 -41.73 35.42
C LEU A 4 -6.04 -40.56 34.47
N ILE A 5 -4.79 -40.11 34.35
CA ILE A 5 -4.39 -39.07 33.40
C ILE A 5 -3.83 -39.79 32.16
N VAL A 6 -4.60 -39.77 31.08
CA VAL A 6 -4.36 -40.45 29.78
C VAL A 6 -3.69 -39.52 28.76
N ILE A 7 -2.98 -38.48 29.24
CA ILE A 7 -2.25 -37.55 28.37
C ILE A 7 -0.82 -37.49 28.86
N ARG A 8 0.13 -37.71 27.94
CA ARG A 8 1.56 -37.56 28.20
C ARG A 8 1.82 -36.11 28.60
N ARG A 9 2.27 -35.88 29.84
CA ARG A 9 2.50 -34.53 30.39
C ARG A 9 3.59 -33.73 29.65
N THR A 10 4.43 -34.40 28.86
CA THR A 10 5.51 -33.77 28.09
C THR A 10 5.43 -34.20 26.60
N PRO A 11 4.94 -33.32 25.72
CA PRO A 11 5.08 -33.53 24.28
C PRO A 11 6.56 -33.45 23.91
N ASN A 12 7.09 -34.49 23.26
CA ASN A 12 8.45 -34.51 22.73
C ASN A 12 8.38 -34.09 21.26
N ILE A 13 8.43 -32.78 21.02
CA ILE A 13 8.42 -32.18 19.70
C ILE A 13 9.79 -31.53 19.49
N ASP A 14 10.49 -31.94 18.43
CA ASP A 14 11.84 -31.48 18.12
C ASP A 14 11.82 -30.12 17.39
N PHE A 15 11.42 -29.07 18.11
CA PHE A 15 11.42 -27.70 17.59
C PHE A 15 12.81 -27.23 17.11
N MET A 16 13.87 -27.82 17.66
CA MET A 16 15.25 -27.49 17.29
C MET A 16 15.67 -28.04 15.92
N ALA A 17 14.95 -29.00 15.33
CA ALA A 17 15.25 -29.44 13.96
C ALA A 17 14.58 -28.53 12.92
N TRP A 18 13.36 -28.06 13.22
CA TRP A 18 12.53 -27.30 12.27
C TRP A 18 12.90 -25.82 12.14
N HIS A 19 13.63 -25.24 13.10
CA HIS A 19 14.03 -23.84 12.98
C HIS A 19 14.86 -23.56 11.71
N LYS A 20 15.66 -24.52 11.25
CA LYS A 20 16.51 -24.38 10.04
C LYS A 20 15.68 -24.17 8.78
N ILE A 21 14.55 -24.88 8.69
CA ILE A 21 13.61 -24.76 7.57
C ILE A 21 12.91 -23.40 7.63
N GLY A 22 12.51 -22.97 8.83
CA GLY A 22 11.94 -21.63 9.04
C GLY A 22 12.90 -20.51 8.62
N PHE A 23 14.17 -20.57 9.04
CA PHE A 23 15.18 -19.59 8.64
C PHE A 23 15.46 -19.60 7.14
N ALA A 24 15.51 -20.77 6.51
CA ALA A 24 15.69 -20.87 5.05
C ALA A 24 14.50 -20.24 4.30
N LEU A 25 13.27 -20.50 4.75
CA LEU A 25 12.06 -19.91 4.17
C LEU A 25 12.05 -18.39 4.34
N SER A 26 12.36 -17.88 5.54
CA SER A 26 12.42 -16.43 5.79
C SER A 26 13.47 -15.76 4.91
N LEU A 27 14.67 -16.33 4.80
CA LEU A 27 15.74 -15.80 3.95
C LEU A 27 15.31 -15.77 2.47
N LEU A 28 14.68 -16.83 1.99
CA LEU A 28 14.15 -16.89 0.62
C LEU A 28 13.10 -15.81 0.39
N LEU A 29 12.18 -15.60 1.32
CA LEU A 29 11.16 -14.55 1.23
C LEU A 29 11.79 -13.14 1.18
N THR A 30 12.78 -12.88 2.03
CA THR A 30 13.49 -11.60 2.04
C THR A 30 14.20 -11.35 0.71
N LEU A 31 14.93 -12.34 0.19
CA LEU A 31 15.62 -12.23 -1.10
C LEU A 31 14.63 -12.05 -2.25
N SER A 32 13.54 -12.82 -2.26
CA SER A 32 12.47 -12.72 -3.24
C SER A 32 11.88 -11.30 -3.27
N SER A 33 11.61 -10.72 -2.10
CA SER A 33 11.11 -9.35 -2.00
C SER A 33 12.07 -8.32 -2.60
N ILE A 34 13.39 -8.48 -2.39
CA ILE A 34 14.40 -7.60 -2.97
C ILE A 34 14.43 -7.76 -4.50
N VAL A 35 14.38 -8.99 -5.00
CA VAL A 35 14.38 -9.26 -6.44
C VAL A 35 13.14 -8.66 -7.11
N LEU A 36 11.95 -8.89 -6.54
CA LEU A 36 10.71 -8.34 -7.07
C LEU A 36 10.73 -6.81 -7.13
N PHE A 37 11.31 -6.17 -6.10
CA PHE A 37 11.48 -4.72 -6.06
C PHE A 37 12.29 -4.18 -7.24
N LEU A 38 13.33 -4.91 -7.66
CA LEU A 38 14.19 -4.53 -8.78
C LEU A 38 13.60 -4.87 -10.16
N THR A 39 12.84 -5.97 -10.27
CA THR A 39 12.33 -6.44 -11.57
C THR A 39 10.98 -5.85 -11.96
N VAL A 40 10.08 -5.63 -11.00
CA VAL A 40 8.69 -5.20 -11.28
C VAL A 40 8.59 -3.68 -11.42
N GLY A 41 9.56 -2.92 -10.91
CA GLY A 41 9.48 -1.47 -10.83
C GLY A 41 8.40 -1.06 -9.81
N LEU A 42 8.76 -0.21 -8.86
CA LEU A 42 7.75 0.32 -7.94
C LEU A 42 6.86 1.31 -8.69
N ASN A 43 5.56 1.31 -8.37
CA ASN A 43 4.70 2.43 -8.70
C ASN A 43 5.13 3.63 -7.84
N TYR A 44 6.13 4.35 -8.31
CA TYR A 44 6.68 5.51 -7.63
C TYR A 44 5.60 6.58 -7.52
N GLY A 45 5.24 6.92 -6.27
CA GLY A 45 4.33 8.01 -5.99
C GLY A 45 4.92 9.36 -6.44
N ILE A 46 4.07 10.38 -6.45
CA ILE A 46 4.43 11.76 -6.78
C ILE A 46 5.62 12.30 -5.95
N ASP A 47 5.83 11.77 -4.75
CA ASP A 47 6.93 12.14 -3.84
C ASP A 47 8.30 11.63 -4.34
N PHE A 48 8.34 10.62 -5.22
CA PHE A 48 9.58 10.06 -5.77
C PHE A 48 9.87 10.52 -7.20
N VAL A 49 8.83 10.83 -7.99
CA VAL A 49 8.98 11.29 -9.39
C VAL A 49 9.05 12.82 -9.47
N GLY A 50 8.64 13.53 -8.43
CA GLY A 50 8.55 14.99 -8.45
C GLY A 50 7.37 15.42 -9.30
N GLY A 51 6.16 15.29 -8.77
CA GLY A 51 4.92 15.69 -9.42
C GLY A 51 4.03 16.52 -8.51
N THR A 52 3.10 17.26 -9.10
CA THR A 52 2.16 18.11 -8.36
C THR A 52 0.91 17.31 -7.97
N LEU A 53 0.57 17.27 -6.68
CA LEU A 53 -0.69 16.69 -6.20
C LEU A 53 -1.84 17.67 -6.47
N ILE A 54 -2.75 17.32 -7.38
CA ILE A 54 -3.97 18.09 -7.62
C ILE A 54 -5.13 17.39 -6.91
N GLU A 55 -5.54 17.93 -5.75
CA GLU A 55 -6.68 17.43 -5.00
C GLU A 55 -7.98 18.06 -5.53
N VAL A 56 -8.71 17.34 -6.38
CA VAL A 56 -10.02 17.80 -6.88
C VAL A 56 -11.13 17.16 -6.06
N ARG A 57 -11.85 17.98 -5.29
CA ARG A 57 -13.02 17.55 -4.52
C ARG A 57 -14.29 17.88 -5.29
N SER A 58 -14.99 16.84 -5.76
CA SER A 58 -16.30 16.98 -6.38
C SER A 58 -17.35 17.20 -5.28
N THR A 59 -17.89 18.42 -5.18
CA THR A 59 -18.84 18.78 -4.12
C THR A 59 -20.27 18.28 -4.38
N THR A 60 -20.55 17.71 -5.56
CA THR A 60 -21.90 17.25 -5.93
C THR A 60 -21.84 16.12 -6.96
N GLY A 61 -22.26 14.91 -6.58
CA GLY A 61 -22.60 13.81 -7.51
C GLY A 61 -21.43 12.95 -8.04
N PRO A 62 -21.74 11.87 -8.78
CA PRO A 62 -20.76 10.89 -9.25
C PRO A 62 -19.78 11.56 -10.21
N ALA A 63 -18.54 11.68 -9.76
CA ALA A 63 -17.49 12.39 -10.48
C ALA A 63 -17.06 11.56 -11.70
N ASP A 64 -17.43 12.02 -12.90
CA ASP A 64 -16.93 11.44 -14.15
C ASP A 64 -15.46 11.82 -14.34
N LEU A 65 -14.59 10.83 -14.15
CA LEU A 65 -13.14 10.98 -14.26
C LEU A 65 -12.71 11.40 -15.67
N ALA A 66 -13.52 11.13 -16.71
CA ALA A 66 -13.21 11.49 -18.09
C ALA A 66 -13.34 13.01 -18.31
N GLU A 67 -14.42 13.62 -17.82
CA GLU A 67 -14.64 15.06 -17.96
C GLU A 67 -13.64 15.88 -17.12
N MET A 68 -13.26 15.37 -15.94
CA MET A 68 -12.26 16.01 -15.07
C MET A 68 -10.87 16.02 -15.71
N ARG A 69 -10.46 14.93 -16.38
CA ARG A 69 -9.19 14.87 -17.12
C ARG A 69 -9.15 15.89 -18.26
N GLN A 70 -10.22 15.96 -19.06
CA GLN A 70 -10.30 16.92 -20.16
C GLN A 70 -10.20 18.38 -19.70
N LYS A 71 -10.83 18.73 -18.56
CA LYS A 71 -10.75 20.08 -17.99
C LYS A 71 -9.37 20.38 -17.39
N LEU A 72 -8.70 19.40 -16.80
CA LEU A 72 -7.35 19.55 -16.23
C LEU A 72 -6.28 19.66 -17.33
N ASP A 73 -6.39 18.89 -18.41
CA ASP A 73 -5.49 18.95 -19.57
C ASP A 73 -5.58 20.33 -20.26
N ALA A 74 -6.79 20.88 -20.38
CA ALA A 74 -7.01 22.24 -20.87
C ALA A 74 -6.46 23.32 -19.91
N CYS A 75 -6.49 23.08 -18.59
CA CYS A 75 -6.02 24.02 -17.57
C CYS A 75 -4.49 24.13 -17.49
N ILE A 76 -3.74 23.10 -17.88
CA ILE A 76 -2.27 23.07 -17.76
C ILE A 76 -1.56 23.83 -18.89
N LEU A 77 -2.18 24.01 -20.05
CA LEU A 77 -1.53 24.59 -21.23
C LEU A 77 -1.69 26.11 -21.38
N VAL A 78 -2.52 26.78 -20.57
CA VAL A 78 -2.78 28.24 -20.68
C VAL A 78 -3.05 28.85 -19.29
N THR A 79 -2.14 29.68 -18.75
CA THR A 79 -2.36 30.49 -17.53
C THR A 79 -3.28 31.70 -17.78
N PRO A 80 -3.64 32.50 -16.75
CA PRO A 80 -4.73 32.41 -15.73
C PRO A 80 -5.96 33.30 -16.09
N PRO A 81 -7.11 33.28 -15.36
CA PRO A 81 -7.33 32.77 -14.00
C PRO A 81 -8.29 31.59 -13.98
N CYS A 82 -7.77 30.40 -13.71
CA CYS A 82 -8.65 29.37 -13.17
C CYS A 82 -8.94 29.76 -11.72
N LYS A 83 -10.13 30.32 -11.46
CA LYS A 83 -10.61 30.53 -10.10
C LYS A 83 -10.75 29.16 -9.42
N VAL A 84 -9.68 28.71 -8.77
CA VAL A 84 -9.77 27.85 -7.60
C VAL A 84 -10.36 28.72 -6.52
N SER A 85 -11.70 28.85 -6.54
CA SER A 85 -12.45 29.49 -5.48
C SER A 85 -12.28 28.63 -4.23
N ALA A 86 -11.21 28.91 -3.50
CA ALA A 86 -11.05 28.57 -2.10
C ALA A 86 -12.22 29.17 -1.32
N ARG A 87 -13.38 28.49 -1.31
CA ARG A 87 -14.27 28.55 -0.17
C ARG A 87 -13.82 27.44 0.75
N ARG A 88 -12.98 27.79 1.72
CA ARG A 88 -13.08 27.18 3.04
C ARG A 88 -14.27 27.87 3.71
N PRO A 89 -15.44 27.24 3.91
CA PRO A 89 -16.33 27.67 4.96
C PRO A 89 -16.02 26.78 6.15
N THR A 90 -15.15 27.25 7.05
CA THR A 90 -15.28 27.12 8.51
C THR A 90 -13.94 27.42 9.18
N CYS A 91 -14.07 28.12 10.30
CA CYS A 91 -13.04 28.52 11.25
C CYS A 91 -12.13 27.39 11.71
#